data_AF-A0A9E6EMI2-F1
#
_entry.id   AF-A0A9E6EMI2-F1
#
_cell.length_a   1.000
_cell.length_b   1.000
_cell.length_c   1.000
_cell.angle_alpha   90.00
_cell.angle_beta   90.00
_cell.angle_gamma   90.00
#
_symmetry.space_group_name_H-M   'P 1'
#
loop_
_entity.id
_entity.type
_entity.pdbx_description
1 polymer ?
#
loop_
_entity_poly.entity_id
_entity_poly.type
_entity_poly.pdbx_seq_one_letter_code
_entity_poly.pdbx_strand_id
1 'polypeptide(L)'
;MLLAVSTACGAARPAPPVPELSDQAFIDLLEQRTFQFFWDTADPGTGLIPDRHPTPSFASISAVGFGLTAYVIGAERGYVTRDQAAQRVLKTLRFLERAPQGPDPVNASGYRGFYYHFLDMKTGLRFKNVELSTIDTALLIAGALTCQAYFDRPAEAEIRAIASRLNERVEWTWAMPRANRVSMGWTPEEGFNTYDWHGYMEAMLLEFLAMGSPTHPIPAASWPEYTKSQVWGTFQGQACFQFGPLFGHQFSHVWVDFRGVRDASAAAAGIDYAEEARRATLAHRSYAQANPGNWKGYGPNIWGISACDGPSDAVLTVDGVRRTFLTYAARGAAANGILDDGTITPNAAAGSLPFTPEISLPALQEMRRRFGDNLFSKYGFLDAFNETFPA
;
A
#
# COMPACT_ATOMS: atom_id res chain seq x y z
N MET A 1 -12.05 57.88 23.65
CA MET A 1 -12.05 57.78 22.18
C MET A 1 -11.15 56.60 21.81
N LEU A 2 -11.68 55.38 21.89
CA LEU A 2 -10.95 54.16 21.52
C LEU A 2 -11.24 53.84 20.05
N LEU A 3 -10.19 53.76 19.23
CA LEU A 3 -10.28 53.28 17.85
C LEU A 3 -10.47 51.75 17.85
N ALA A 4 -11.55 51.30 17.23
CA ALA A 4 -11.75 49.90 16.87
C ALA A 4 -10.91 49.58 15.62
N VAL A 5 -10.04 48.58 15.73
CA VAL A 5 -9.37 47.97 14.57
C VAL A 5 -10.27 46.84 14.08
N SER A 6 -10.94 47.04 12.96
CA SER A 6 -11.68 46.00 12.24
C SER A 6 -10.71 45.07 11.52
N THR A 7 -10.55 43.84 11.98
CA THR A 7 -9.91 42.77 11.23
C THR A 7 -10.91 42.25 10.19
N ALA A 8 -10.80 42.76 8.96
CA ALA A 8 -11.51 42.19 7.83
C ALA A 8 -10.93 40.78 7.56
N CYS A 9 -11.73 39.74 7.74
CA CYS A 9 -11.47 38.42 7.19
C CYS A 9 -11.38 38.54 5.66
N GLY A 10 -10.16 38.55 5.12
CA GLY A 10 -9.94 38.42 3.70
C GLY A 10 -10.38 37.02 3.26
N ALA A 11 -11.43 36.93 2.45
CA ALA A 11 -11.76 35.71 1.73
C ALA A 11 -10.52 35.24 0.96
N ALA A 12 -10.14 33.97 1.12
CA ALA A 12 -9.04 33.37 0.39
C ALA A 12 -9.27 33.57 -1.12
N ARG A 13 -8.28 34.15 -1.81
CA ARG A 13 -8.31 34.23 -3.28
C ARG A 13 -8.53 32.83 -3.84
N PRO A 14 -9.47 32.64 -4.80
CA PRO A 14 -9.61 31.35 -5.46
C PRO A 14 -8.28 30.98 -6.09
N ALA A 15 -7.80 29.77 -5.83
CA ALA A 15 -6.61 29.24 -6.47
C ALA A 15 -6.80 29.33 -7.99
N PRO A 16 -5.73 29.63 -8.76
CA PRO A 16 -5.82 29.62 -10.21
C PRO A 16 -6.35 28.26 -10.69
N PRO A 17 -7.19 28.23 -11.74
CA PRO A 17 -7.71 26.98 -12.26
C PRO A 17 -6.55 26.06 -12.67
N VAL A 18 -6.58 24.82 -12.18
CA VAL A 18 -5.59 23.80 -12.56
C VAL A 18 -5.80 23.47 -14.04
N PRO A 19 -4.77 23.56 -14.90
CA PRO A 19 -4.91 23.22 -16.30
C PRO A 19 -5.41 21.79 -16.49
N GLU A 20 -6.42 21.62 -17.33
CA GLU A 20 -6.90 20.29 -17.74
C GLU A 20 -5.84 19.60 -18.60
N LEU A 21 -5.55 18.35 -18.27
CA LEU A 21 -4.66 17.48 -19.05
C LEU A 21 -5.50 16.43 -19.76
N SER A 22 -5.00 15.93 -20.89
CA SER A 22 -5.54 14.67 -21.43
C SER A 22 -5.34 13.53 -20.44
N ASP A 23 -6.16 12.49 -20.56
CA ASP A 23 -6.09 11.28 -19.73
C ASP A 23 -4.68 10.72 -19.63
N GLN A 24 -4.02 10.53 -20.78
CA GLN A 24 -2.66 10.01 -20.82
C GLN A 24 -1.66 10.96 -20.16
N ALA A 25 -1.72 12.27 -20.46
CA ALA A 25 -0.81 13.25 -19.87
C ALA A 25 -0.99 13.36 -18.34
N PHE A 26 -2.20 13.15 -17.83
CA PHE A 26 -2.44 13.10 -16.39
C PHE A 26 -1.88 11.83 -15.76
N ILE A 27 -2.07 10.66 -16.38
CA ILE A 27 -1.50 9.40 -15.91
C ILE A 27 0.03 9.48 -15.88
N ASP A 28 0.65 9.98 -16.95
CA ASP A 28 2.11 10.13 -17.03
C ASP A 28 2.63 11.07 -15.92
N LEU A 29 1.93 12.19 -15.68
CA LEU A 29 2.29 13.12 -14.61
C LEU A 29 2.14 12.52 -13.20
N LEU A 30 1.05 11.79 -12.96
CA LEU A 30 0.81 11.10 -11.69
C LEU A 30 1.91 10.05 -11.46
N GLU A 31 2.16 9.20 -12.44
CA GLU A 31 3.17 8.14 -12.39
C GLU A 31 4.58 8.72 -12.15
N GLN A 32 4.97 9.76 -12.90
CA GLN A 32 6.27 10.40 -12.73
C GLN A 32 6.44 11.05 -11.36
N ARG A 33 5.44 11.78 -10.86
CA ARG A 33 5.53 12.42 -9.54
C ARG A 33 5.56 11.39 -8.42
N THR A 34 4.76 10.34 -8.50
CA THR A 34 4.76 9.27 -7.50
C THR A 34 6.06 8.47 -7.56
N PHE A 35 6.65 8.21 -8.74
CA PHE A 35 8.01 7.67 -8.85
C PHE A 35 9.04 8.54 -8.10
N GLN A 36 8.90 9.86 -8.19
CA GLN A 36 9.82 10.80 -7.55
C GLN A 36 9.84 10.66 -6.02
N PHE A 37 8.76 10.20 -5.37
CA PHE A 37 8.77 9.86 -3.94
C PHE A 37 9.88 8.85 -3.65
N PHE A 38 9.87 7.70 -4.34
CA PHE A 38 10.83 6.63 -4.14
C PHE A 38 12.25 7.07 -4.52
N TRP A 39 12.37 7.91 -5.56
CA TRP A 39 13.67 8.38 -6.02
C TRP A 39 14.34 9.39 -5.08
N ASP A 40 13.60 10.42 -4.65
CA ASP A 40 14.13 11.53 -3.86
C ASP A 40 14.25 11.21 -2.37
N THR A 41 13.32 10.40 -1.83
CA THR A 41 13.21 10.22 -0.37
C THR A 41 13.98 9.02 0.15
N ALA A 42 14.42 8.09 -0.72
CA ALA A 42 15.24 6.99 -0.30
C ALA A 42 16.57 7.48 0.27
N ASP A 43 17.03 6.86 1.36
CA ASP A 43 18.29 7.22 1.97
C ASP A 43 19.46 6.91 1.02
N PRO A 44 20.37 7.87 0.76
CA PRO A 44 21.45 7.66 -0.19
C PRO A 44 22.52 6.66 0.29
N GLY A 45 22.60 6.38 1.59
CA GLY A 45 23.53 5.41 2.18
C GLY A 45 22.99 3.99 2.16
N THR A 46 21.77 3.80 2.65
CA THR A 46 21.14 2.48 2.84
C THR A 46 20.25 2.07 1.68
N GLY A 47 19.69 3.03 0.94
CA GLY A 47 18.66 2.78 -0.07
C GLY A 47 17.29 2.44 0.52
N LEU A 48 17.13 2.56 1.85
CA LEU A 48 15.85 2.40 2.55
C LEU A 48 14.89 3.56 2.23
N ILE A 49 13.59 3.30 2.27
CA ILE A 49 12.54 4.24 1.88
C ILE A 49 11.70 4.56 3.11
N PRO A 50 11.43 5.84 3.40
CA PRO A 50 10.69 6.22 4.60
C PRO A 50 9.24 5.74 4.51
N ASP A 51 8.69 5.35 5.65
CA ASP A 51 7.27 5.02 5.80
C ASP A 51 6.37 6.23 5.50
N ARG A 52 6.86 7.43 5.83
CA ARG A 52 6.12 8.69 5.68
C ARG A 52 7.03 9.83 5.25
N HIS A 53 6.47 10.77 4.48
CA HIS A 53 7.08 12.04 4.12
C HIS A 53 6.01 13.14 4.09
N PRO A 54 6.31 14.42 4.47
CA PRO A 54 7.62 14.98 4.82
C PRO A 54 8.00 14.85 6.29
N THR A 55 7.09 14.38 7.15
CA THR A 55 7.42 14.14 8.56
C THR A 55 8.54 13.10 8.65
N PRO A 56 9.70 13.43 9.26
CA PRO A 56 10.80 12.48 9.40
C PRO A 56 10.31 11.18 10.04
N SER A 57 10.63 10.05 9.41
CA SER A 57 10.14 8.72 9.81
C SER A 57 11.24 7.66 9.77
N PHE A 58 10.92 6.48 10.28
CA PHE A 58 11.62 5.23 10.04
C PHE A 58 11.38 4.73 8.61
N ALA A 59 12.16 3.73 8.18
CA ALA A 59 11.97 3.02 6.93
C ALA A 59 10.84 2.01 7.06
N SER A 60 10.06 1.83 6.00
CA SER A 60 9.13 0.71 5.86
C SER A 60 9.67 -0.32 4.88
N ILE A 61 9.68 -1.59 5.28
CA ILE A 61 10.14 -2.68 4.42
C ILE A 61 9.21 -2.88 3.22
N SER A 62 7.90 -2.72 3.40
CA SER A 62 6.97 -2.76 2.27
C SER A 62 7.20 -1.60 1.31
N ALA A 63 7.45 -0.39 1.82
CA ALA A 63 7.80 0.76 0.98
C ALA A 63 9.08 0.50 0.14
N VAL A 64 10.08 -0.18 0.71
CA VAL A 64 11.28 -0.61 -0.04
C VAL A 64 10.91 -1.60 -1.16
N GLY A 65 10.02 -2.56 -0.90
CA GLY A 65 9.52 -3.49 -1.91
C GLY A 65 8.84 -2.79 -3.09
N PHE A 66 7.90 -1.89 -2.81
CA PHE A 66 7.26 -1.07 -3.84
C PHE A 66 8.27 -0.18 -4.57
N GLY A 67 9.24 0.40 -3.86
CA GLY A 67 10.28 1.24 -4.45
C GLY A 67 11.21 0.49 -5.41
N LEU A 68 11.58 -0.75 -5.11
CA LEU A 68 12.34 -1.61 -6.03
C LEU A 68 11.60 -1.81 -7.36
N THR A 69 10.29 -2.06 -7.30
CA THR A 69 9.42 -2.11 -8.48
C THR A 69 9.36 -0.75 -9.19
N ALA A 70 9.21 0.35 -8.45
CA ALA A 70 9.16 1.70 -9.00
C ALA A 70 10.45 2.07 -9.76
N TYR A 71 11.63 1.60 -9.31
CA TYR A 71 12.89 1.82 -10.03
C TYR A 71 12.92 1.15 -11.40
N VAL A 72 12.33 -0.05 -11.54
CA VAL A 72 12.16 -0.72 -12.83
C VAL A 72 11.23 0.09 -13.73
N ILE A 73 10.09 0.54 -13.21
CA ILE A 73 9.14 1.40 -13.94
C ILE A 73 9.82 2.69 -14.40
N GLY A 74 10.57 3.36 -13.52
CA GLY A 74 11.29 4.59 -13.86
C GLY A 74 12.35 4.42 -14.94
N ALA A 75 12.98 3.24 -15.03
CA ALA A 75 13.91 2.92 -16.12
C ALA A 75 13.16 2.72 -17.45
N GLU A 76 12.04 1.99 -17.45
CA GLU A 76 11.20 1.76 -18.65
C GLU A 76 10.53 3.04 -19.16
N ARG A 77 10.10 3.92 -18.25
CA ARG A 77 9.50 5.21 -18.59
C ARG A 77 10.52 6.30 -18.93
N GLY A 78 11.81 6.05 -18.70
CA GLY A 78 12.88 7.02 -18.93
C GLY A 78 12.90 8.19 -17.94
N TYR A 79 12.30 8.04 -16.75
CA TYR A 79 12.43 9.01 -15.66
C TYR A 79 13.87 9.05 -15.12
N VAL A 80 14.53 7.89 -15.16
CA VAL A 80 15.96 7.71 -14.93
C VAL A 80 16.52 6.77 -15.97
N THR A 81 17.83 6.81 -16.18
CA THR A 81 18.48 5.80 -17.02
C THR A 81 18.45 4.44 -16.33
N ARG A 82 18.46 3.36 -17.13
CA ARG A 82 18.56 2.00 -16.59
C ARG A 82 19.78 1.79 -15.70
N ASP A 83 20.92 2.39 -16.04
CA ASP A 83 22.13 2.29 -15.23
C ASP A 83 21.97 2.98 -13.87
N GLN A 84 21.31 4.14 -13.81
CA GLN A 84 20.98 4.80 -12.53
C GLN A 84 20.03 3.95 -11.69
N ALA A 85 19.00 3.36 -12.30
CA ALA A 85 18.07 2.45 -11.61
C ALA A 85 18.80 1.20 -11.08
N ALA A 86 19.62 0.55 -11.92
CA ALA A 86 20.41 -0.62 -11.53
C ALA A 86 21.37 -0.31 -10.37
N GLN A 87 22.03 0.85 -10.38
CA GLN A 87 22.89 1.29 -9.28
C GLN A 87 22.12 1.50 -7.98
N ARG A 88 20.92 2.11 -8.05
CA ARG A 88 20.05 2.30 -6.89
C ARG A 88 19.59 0.96 -6.32
N VAL A 89 19.08 0.07 -7.17
CA VAL A 89 18.64 -1.27 -6.80
C VAL A 89 19.77 -2.07 -6.16
N LEU A 90 20.94 -2.12 -6.80
CA LEU A 90 22.08 -2.87 -6.29
C LEU A 90 22.53 -2.36 -4.91
N LYS A 91 22.49 -1.06 -4.67
CA LYS A 91 22.79 -0.48 -3.36
C LYS A 91 21.80 -0.97 -2.29
N THR A 92 20.50 -0.83 -2.55
CA THR A 92 19.45 -1.26 -1.62
C THR A 92 19.54 -2.76 -1.32
N LEU A 93 19.70 -3.60 -2.35
CA LEU A 93 19.80 -5.05 -2.19
C LEU A 93 21.05 -5.47 -1.42
N ARG A 94 22.22 -4.87 -1.71
CA ARG A 94 23.46 -5.13 -0.95
C ARG A 94 23.33 -4.74 0.51
N PHE A 95 22.65 -3.63 0.80
CA PHE A 95 22.40 -3.20 2.16
C PHE A 95 21.55 -4.23 2.91
N LEU A 96 20.39 -4.60 2.34
CA LEU A 96 19.48 -5.59 2.94
C LEU A 96 20.14 -6.96 3.13
N GLU A 97 20.94 -7.43 2.16
CA GLU A 97 21.62 -8.71 2.24
C GLU A 97 22.60 -8.79 3.41
N ARG A 98 23.32 -7.68 3.66
CA ARG A 98 24.35 -7.55 4.71
C ARG A 98 23.79 -7.12 6.05
N ALA A 99 22.54 -6.68 6.08
CA ALA A 99 21.87 -6.22 7.29
C ALA A 99 21.88 -7.34 8.35
N PRO A 100 22.20 -7.02 9.62
CA PRO A 100 22.35 -8.04 10.66
C PRO A 100 21.04 -8.81 10.86
N GLN A 101 21.15 -10.14 10.95
CA GLN A 101 20.02 -11.03 11.19
C GLN A 101 20.27 -11.81 12.48
N GLY A 102 19.27 -11.88 13.36
CA GLY A 102 19.41 -12.58 14.63
C GLY A 102 18.25 -12.32 15.58
N PRO A 103 18.18 -13.08 16.69
CA PRO A 103 17.14 -12.90 17.70
C PRO A 103 17.43 -11.73 18.65
N ASP A 104 18.49 -10.93 18.41
CA ASP A 104 18.81 -9.76 19.22
C ASP A 104 17.73 -8.67 19.01
N PRO A 105 17.12 -8.13 20.08
CA PRO A 105 16.03 -7.17 19.98
C PRO A 105 16.44 -5.79 19.48
N VAL A 106 17.74 -5.46 19.48
CA VAL A 106 18.25 -4.11 19.20
C VAL A 106 19.19 -4.12 17.99
N ASN A 107 20.07 -5.11 17.88
CA ASN A 107 21.18 -5.12 16.92
C ASN A 107 20.89 -5.96 15.66
N ALA A 108 19.62 -6.16 15.32
CA ALA A 108 19.20 -6.89 14.14
C ALA A 108 18.21 -6.09 13.28
N SER A 109 18.30 -6.29 11.97
CA SER A 109 17.35 -5.81 10.96
C SER A 109 16.26 -6.83 10.66
N GLY A 110 16.46 -8.07 11.13
CA GLY A 110 15.48 -9.13 11.00
C GLY A 110 15.97 -10.46 11.57
N TYR A 111 15.22 -11.53 11.34
CA TYR A 111 15.57 -12.87 11.79
C TYR A 111 14.96 -13.90 10.83
N ARG A 112 15.65 -15.02 10.60
CA ARG A 112 15.16 -16.14 9.77
C ARG A 112 14.83 -15.73 8.32
N GLY A 113 15.54 -14.72 7.83
CA GLY A 113 15.33 -14.15 6.50
C GLY A 113 14.18 -13.16 6.40
N PHE A 114 13.36 -13.02 7.45
CA PHE A 114 12.35 -11.97 7.56
C PHE A 114 13.00 -10.66 8.01
N TYR A 115 12.35 -9.55 7.70
CA TYR A 115 12.73 -8.22 8.16
C TYR A 115 11.68 -7.65 9.12
N TYR A 116 12.12 -6.81 10.04
CA TYR A 116 11.21 -6.03 10.89
C TYR A 116 10.40 -5.06 10.04
N HIS A 117 9.12 -4.88 10.37
CA HIS A 117 8.18 -3.98 9.69
C HIS A 117 8.84 -2.61 9.41
N PHE A 118 9.45 -2.06 10.45
CA PHE A 118 10.16 -0.79 10.39
C PHE A 118 11.62 -0.90 10.81
N LEU A 119 12.48 -0.20 10.08
CA LEU A 119 13.91 -0.07 10.36
C LEU A 119 14.30 1.38 10.56
N ASP A 120 15.32 1.65 11.37
CA ASP A 120 15.96 2.96 11.41
C ASP A 120 16.56 3.31 10.03
N MET A 121 16.27 4.51 9.52
CA MET A 121 16.63 4.93 8.16
C MET A 121 18.15 4.89 7.88
N LYS A 122 18.99 5.08 8.90
CA LYS A 122 20.44 5.25 8.74
C LYS A 122 21.20 3.96 9.04
N THR A 123 20.81 3.25 10.08
CA THR A 123 21.48 2.04 10.54
C THR A 123 20.86 0.77 9.96
N GLY A 124 19.57 0.83 9.57
CA GLY A 124 18.78 -0.32 9.16
C GLY A 124 18.47 -1.30 10.29
N LEU A 125 18.70 -0.95 11.55
CA LEU A 125 18.34 -1.79 12.69
C LEU A 125 16.84 -1.67 12.99
N ARG A 126 16.27 -2.67 13.69
CA ARG A 126 14.88 -2.68 14.14
C ARG A 126 14.50 -1.34 14.76
N PHE A 127 13.38 -0.77 14.31
CA PHE A 127 12.84 0.44 14.93
C PHE A 127 11.94 0.08 16.11
N LYS A 128 12.33 0.48 17.32
CA LYS A 128 11.58 0.19 18.56
C LYS A 128 11.27 -1.31 18.70
N ASN A 129 10.02 -1.66 19.06
CA ASN A 129 9.60 -3.01 19.39
C ASN A 129 8.72 -3.63 18.29
N VAL A 130 8.81 -3.14 17.05
CA VAL A 130 7.98 -3.67 15.95
C VAL A 130 8.31 -5.12 15.64
N GLU A 131 7.34 -5.83 15.10
CA GLU A 131 7.43 -7.23 14.71
C GLU A 131 8.26 -7.44 13.44
N LEU A 132 8.82 -8.64 13.31
CA LEU A 132 9.06 -9.19 11.98
C LEU A 132 7.72 -9.28 11.28
N SER A 133 7.60 -8.66 10.12
CA SER A 133 6.37 -8.63 9.35
C SER A 133 6.50 -9.58 8.17
N THR A 134 5.71 -10.64 8.17
CA THR A 134 5.74 -11.65 7.11
C THR A 134 5.20 -11.09 5.80
N ILE A 135 4.18 -10.21 5.85
CA ILE A 135 3.64 -9.54 4.65
C ILE A 135 4.61 -8.50 4.10
N ASP A 136 5.25 -7.67 4.94
CA ASP A 136 6.18 -6.66 4.41
C ASP A 136 7.42 -7.33 3.82
N THR A 137 7.89 -8.42 4.44
CA THR A 137 8.93 -9.26 3.85
C THR A 137 8.49 -9.82 2.50
N ALA A 138 7.25 -10.31 2.35
CA ALA A 138 6.73 -10.78 1.06
C ALA A 138 6.73 -9.67 0.00
N LEU A 139 6.28 -8.46 0.35
CA LEU A 139 6.27 -7.30 -0.54
C LEU A 139 7.69 -6.87 -0.94
N LEU A 140 8.64 -6.90 0.00
CA LEU A 140 10.06 -6.67 -0.28
C LEU A 140 10.61 -7.67 -1.30
N ILE A 141 10.37 -8.97 -1.06
CA ILE A 141 10.86 -10.03 -1.93
C ILE A 141 10.22 -9.93 -3.32
N ALA A 142 8.94 -9.60 -3.43
CA ALA A 142 8.29 -9.37 -4.72
C ALA A 142 8.95 -8.23 -5.52
N GLY A 143 9.29 -7.12 -4.86
CA GLY A 143 10.09 -6.04 -5.45
C GLY A 143 11.48 -6.50 -5.90
N ALA A 144 12.17 -7.29 -5.07
CA ALA A 144 13.49 -7.83 -5.40
C ALA A 144 13.45 -8.81 -6.59
N LEU A 145 12.45 -9.67 -6.66
CA LEU A 145 12.23 -10.60 -7.79
C LEU A 145 11.84 -9.87 -9.07
N THR A 146 11.12 -8.75 -8.97
CA THR A 146 10.85 -7.87 -10.12
C THR A 146 12.15 -7.31 -10.69
N CYS A 147 13.04 -6.81 -9.81
CA CYS A 147 14.38 -6.40 -10.22
C CYS A 147 15.20 -7.55 -10.82
N GLN A 148 15.11 -8.75 -10.24
CA GLN A 148 15.80 -9.94 -10.76
C GLN A 148 15.36 -10.26 -12.20
N ALA A 149 14.06 -10.21 -12.48
CA ALA A 149 13.50 -10.50 -13.80
C ALA A 149 13.87 -9.42 -14.83
N TYR A 150 13.94 -8.15 -14.41
CA TYR A 150 14.15 -7.02 -15.31
C TYR A 150 15.63 -6.74 -15.63
N PHE A 151 16.52 -6.81 -14.63
CA PHE A 151 17.93 -6.47 -14.77
C PHE A 151 18.76 -7.68 -15.25
N ASP A 152 18.76 -7.91 -16.56
CA ASP A 152 19.26 -9.09 -17.25
C ASP A 152 20.65 -8.94 -17.91
N ARG A 153 21.24 -7.73 -17.90
CA ARG A 153 22.55 -7.50 -18.54
C ARG A 153 23.69 -8.19 -17.77
N PRO A 154 24.84 -8.49 -18.41
CA PRO A 154 25.99 -9.07 -17.73
C PRO A 154 26.49 -8.24 -16.55
N ALA A 155 26.53 -6.92 -16.67
CA ALA A 155 26.94 -6.00 -15.59
C ALA A 155 25.95 -5.96 -14.40
N GLU A 156 24.74 -6.46 -14.59
CA GLU A 156 23.66 -6.46 -13.60
C GLU A 156 23.52 -7.83 -12.89
N ALA A 157 24.41 -8.78 -13.17
CA ALA A 157 24.33 -10.15 -12.65
C ALA A 157 24.27 -10.24 -11.12
N GLU A 158 24.89 -9.28 -10.41
CA GLU A 158 24.86 -9.25 -8.96
C GLU A 158 23.47 -8.91 -8.39
N ILE A 159 22.67 -8.08 -9.08
CA ILE A 159 21.29 -7.80 -8.68
C ILE A 159 20.50 -9.12 -8.64
N ARG A 160 20.60 -9.91 -9.72
CA ARG A 160 19.91 -11.20 -9.82
C ARG A 160 20.36 -12.18 -8.75
N ALA A 161 21.66 -12.21 -8.47
CA ALA A 161 22.24 -13.10 -7.47
C ALA A 161 21.81 -12.74 -6.04
N ILE A 162 21.79 -11.45 -5.67
CA ILE A 162 21.34 -11.01 -4.35
C ILE A 162 19.84 -11.24 -4.19
N ALA A 163 19.03 -10.89 -5.19
CA ALA A 163 17.59 -11.11 -5.14
C ALA A 163 17.24 -12.60 -4.93
N SER A 164 17.95 -13.51 -5.62
CA SER A 164 17.80 -14.96 -5.40
C SER A 164 18.10 -15.35 -3.96
N ARG A 165 19.24 -14.90 -3.43
CA ARG A 165 19.65 -15.21 -2.05
C ARG A 165 18.72 -14.63 -1.01
N LEU A 166 18.15 -13.43 -1.22
CA LEU A 166 17.16 -12.86 -0.33
C LEU A 166 15.88 -13.70 -0.32
N ASN A 167 15.37 -14.09 -1.50
CA ASN A 167 14.21 -14.96 -1.61
C ASN A 167 14.42 -16.34 -0.97
N GLU A 168 15.56 -16.97 -1.25
CA GLU A 168 15.95 -18.27 -0.70
C GLU A 168 16.20 -18.26 0.82
N ARG A 169 16.50 -17.08 1.41
CA ARG A 169 16.79 -16.95 2.85
C ARG A 169 15.52 -16.95 3.70
N VAL A 170 14.35 -16.65 3.14
CA VAL A 170 13.11 -16.51 3.93
C VAL A 170 12.62 -17.88 4.38
N GLU A 171 12.69 -18.16 5.68
CA GLU A 171 12.28 -19.45 6.26
C GLU A 171 10.75 -19.50 6.48
N TRP A 172 9.95 -19.59 5.40
CA TRP A 172 8.49 -19.57 5.51
C TRP A 172 7.90 -20.66 6.42
N THR A 173 8.50 -21.86 6.44
CA THR A 173 8.08 -22.93 7.35
C THR A 173 8.31 -22.60 8.84
N TRP A 174 9.31 -21.76 9.16
CA TRP A 174 9.51 -21.27 10.52
C TRP A 174 8.39 -20.30 10.94
N ALA A 175 7.89 -19.50 10.01
CA ALA A 175 6.78 -18.57 10.23
C ALA A 175 5.40 -19.26 10.34
N MET A 176 5.36 -20.60 10.43
CA MET A 176 4.15 -21.40 10.64
C MET A 176 4.12 -22.04 12.03
N PRO A 177 3.92 -21.25 13.11
CA PRO A 177 3.77 -21.83 14.45
C PRO A 177 2.51 -22.71 14.59
N ARG A 178 1.59 -22.62 13.62
CA ARG A 178 0.33 -23.35 13.55
C ARG A 178 0.25 -24.04 12.18
N ALA A 179 -0.31 -25.26 12.16
CA ALA A 179 -0.36 -26.07 10.94
C ALA A 179 -1.08 -25.33 9.80
N ASN A 180 -0.44 -25.27 8.64
CA ASN A 180 -0.96 -24.65 7.41
C ASN A 180 -1.28 -23.15 7.51
N ARG A 181 -0.78 -22.44 8.53
CA ARG A 181 -1.03 -21.00 8.73
C ARG A 181 0.27 -20.24 8.89
N VAL A 182 0.42 -19.16 8.12
CA VAL A 182 1.52 -18.22 8.30
C VAL A 182 1.13 -17.17 9.33
N SER A 183 1.96 -16.99 10.36
CA SER A 183 1.75 -15.96 11.37
C SER A 183 1.98 -14.57 10.79
N MET A 184 1.21 -13.58 11.28
CA MET A 184 1.36 -12.20 10.85
C MET A 184 2.69 -11.59 11.32
N GLY A 185 3.18 -11.99 12.50
CA GLY A 185 4.45 -11.47 12.98
C GLY A 185 5.02 -12.14 14.21
N TRP A 186 6.28 -11.79 14.47
CA TRP A 186 7.08 -12.32 15.57
C TRP A 186 7.92 -11.21 16.19
N THR A 187 8.11 -11.26 17.51
CA THR A 187 9.04 -10.38 18.22
C THR A 187 10.04 -11.21 19.04
N PRO A 188 11.29 -10.73 19.23
CA PRO A 188 12.24 -11.33 20.17
C PRO A 188 11.71 -11.44 21.59
N GLU A 189 10.86 -10.50 21.99
CA GLU A 189 10.33 -10.41 23.34
C GLU A 189 9.25 -11.46 23.64
N GLU A 190 8.37 -11.72 22.67
CA GLU A 190 7.14 -12.51 22.91
C GLU A 190 7.00 -13.73 21.99
N GLY A 191 7.86 -13.86 20.99
CA GLY A 191 7.73 -14.89 19.98
C GLY A 191 6.66 -14.55 18.93
N PHE A 192 5.99 -15.56 18.40
CA PHE A 192 4.92 -15.36 17.41
C PHE A 192 3.68 -14.76 18.06
N ASN A 193 3.08 -13.77 17.39
CA ASN A 193 1.80 -13.25 17.82
C ASN A 193 0.68 -14.28 17.60
N THR A 194 -0.51 -13.97 18.13
CA THR A 194 -1.71 -14.82 18.04
C THR A 194 -2.45 -14.69 16.71
N TYR A 195 -1.99 -13.83 15.80
CA TYR A 195 -2.64 -13.56 14.53
C TYR A 195 -2.00 -14.36 13.38
N ASP A 196 -2.85 -14.90 12.52
CA ASP A 196 -2.48 -15.61 11.29
C ASP A 196 -3.12 -14.92 10.08
N TRP A 197 -2.42 -14.98 8.95
CA TRP A 197 -2.99 -14.58 7.67
C TRP A 197 -4.15 -15.50 7.29
N HIS A 198 -5.26 -14.89 6.85
CA HIS A 198 -6.47 -15.60 6.47
C HIS A 198 -7.22 -14.82 5.40
N GLY A 199 -7.84 -15.48 4.42
CA GLY A 199 -8.52 -14.82 3.31
C GLY A 199 -9.89 -14.29 3.72
N TYR A 200 -10.45 -13.25 3.09
CA TYR A 200 -9.86 -12.45 2.02
C TYR A 200 -9.19 -11.21 2.62
N MET A 201 -7.93 -10.94 2.24
CA MET A 201 -7.16 -9.74 2.62
C MET A 201 -5.91 -9.60 1.71
N GLU A 202 -4.98 -8.71 2.04
CA GLU A 202 -3.81 -8.35 1.21
C GLU A 202 -2.77 -9.48 0.97
N ALA A 203 -2.86 -10.58 1.71
CA ALA A 203 -1.79 -11.57 1.84
C ALA A 203 -1.76 -12.71 0.81
N MET A 204 -2.51 -12.63 -0.29
CA MET A 204 -2.45 -13.67 -1.34
C MET A 204 -1.03 -13.81 -1.92
N LEU A 205 -0.33 -12.69 -2.18
CA LEU A 205 1.07 -12.68 -2.64
C LEU A 205 2.01 -13.41 -1.67
N LEU A 206 1.81 -13.23 -0.36
CA LEU A 206 2.58 -13.92 0.67
C LEU A 206 2.41 -15.43 0.53
N GLU A 207 1.17 -15.92 0.43
CA GLU A 207 0.89 -17.35 0.26
C GLU A 207 1.58 -17.90 -1.00
N PHE A 208 1.54 -17.18 -2.13
CA PHE A 208 2.19 -17.63 -3.36
C PHE A 208 3.72 -17.67 -3.26
N LEU A 209 4.34 -16.66 -2.67
CA LEU A 209 5.79 -16.65 -2.46
C LEU A 209 6.23 -17.74 -1.48
N ALA A 210 5.46 -17.94 -0.41
CA ALA A 210 5.73 -18.94 0.60
C ALA A 210 5.58 -20.37 0.04
N MET A 211 4.52 -20.64 -0.74
CA MET A 211 4.32 -21.94 -1.39
C MET A 211 5.34 -22.19 -2.51
N GLY A 212 5.72 -21.13 -3.23
CA GLY A 212 6.71 -21.16 -4.32
C GLY A 212 8.17 -21.07 -3.86
N SER A 213 8.43 -21.01 -2.55
CA SER A 213 9.79 -20.86 -2.03
C SER A 213 10.67 -22.06 -2.45
N PRO A 214 11.88 -21.82 -3.01
CA PRO A 214 12.76 -22.90 -3.46
C PRO A 214 13.46 -23.63 -2.31
N THR A 215 13.47 -23.06 -1.10
CA THR A 215 14.25 -23.56 0.05
C THR A 215 13.37 -23.89 1.26
N HIS A 216 12.30 -23.11 1.48
CA HIS A 216 11.42 -23.25 2.63
C HIS A 216 9.94 -23.24 2.23
N PRO A 217 9.49 -24.08 1.28
CA PRO A 217 8.11 -24.06 0.81
C PRO A 217 7.12 -24.46 1.91
N ILE A 218 6.05 -23.69 2.06
CA ILE A 218 4.92 -24.10 2.91
C ILE A 218 4.06 -25.15 2.19
N PRO A 219 3.34 -26.04 2.90
CA PRO A 219 2.51 -27.07 2.27
C PRO A 219 1.42 -26.47 1.39
N ALA A 220 1.06 -27.15 0.30
CA ALA A 220 -0.07 -26.75 -0.56
C ALA A 220 -1.42 -26.67 0.18
N ALA A 221 -1.53 -27.35 1.33
CA ALA A 221 -2.69 -27.27 2.23
C ALA A 221 -2.84 -25.88 2.90
N SER A 222 -1.83 -25.01 2.83
CA SER A 222 -1.89 -23.64 3.34
C SER A 222 -2.86 -22.76 2.54
N TRP A 223 -2.96 -22.95 1.22
CA TRP A 223 -3.91 -22.17 0.42
C TRP A 223 -5.38 -22.42 0.80
N PRO A 224 -5.88 -23.66 0.87
CA PRO A 224 -7.23 -23.91 1.39
C PRO A 224 -7.43 -23.45 2.84
N GLU A 225 -6.39 -23.52 3.68
CA GLU A 225 -6.46 -23.04 5.06
C GLU A 225 -6.57 -21.51 5.14
N TYR A 226 -5.89 -20.78 4.24
CA TYR A 226 -6.02 -19.34 4.06
C TYR A 226 -7.42 -18.99 3.52
N THR A 227 -7.87 -19.62 2.44
CA THR A 227 -9.11 -19.20 1.77
C THR A 227 -10.40 -19.59 2.50
N LYS A 228 -10.37 -20.51 3.47
CA LYS A 228 -11.59 -20.97 4.17
C LYS A 228 -12.35 -19.88 4.95
N SER A 229 -11.67 -18.80 5.35
CA SER A 229 -12.29 -17.68 6.07
C SER A 229 -12.84 -16.61 5.13
N GLN A 230 -12.67 -16.77 3.82
CA GLN A 230 -13.18 -15.82 2.84
C GLN A 230 -14.70 -15.73 2.96
N VAL A 231 -15.18 -14.50 3.15
CA VAL A 231 -16.62 -14.24 3.21
C VAL A 231 -17.06 -13.79 1.83
N TRP A 232 -17.87 -14.60 1.15
CA TRP A 232 -18.57 -14.18 -0.06
C TRP A 232 -19.84 -13.43 0.32
N GLY A 233 -20.06 -12.26 -0.27
CA GLY A 233 -21.21 -11.41 0.06
C GLY A 233 -21.58 -10.47 -1.08
N THR A 234 -22.72 -9.79 -0.93
CA THR A 234 -23.14 -8.72 -1.83
C THR A 234 -23.12 -7.39 -1.09
N PHE A 235 -22.38 -6.41 -1.60
CA PHE A 235 -22.31 -5.06 -1.07
C PHE A 235 -22.50 -4.04 -2.19
N GLN A 236 -23.41 -3.07 -1.99
CA GLN A 236 -23.74 -2.05 -3.00
C GLN A 236 -24.04 -2.62 -4.41
N GLY A 237 -24.74 -3.76 -4.46
CA GLY A 237 -25.11 -4.44 -5.70
C GLY A 237 -24.00 -5.28 -6.35
N GLN A 238 -22.83 -5.37 -5.74
CA GLN A 238 -21.69 -6.15 -6.23
C GLN A 238 -21.47 -7.39 -5.36
N ALA A 239 -21.39 -8.57 -5.98
CA ALA A 239 -21.06 -9.82 -5.29
C ALA A 239 -19.55 -10.13 -5.42
N CYS A 240 -18.82 -10.09 -4.31
CA CYS A 240 -17.36 -10.29 -4.23
C CYS A 240 -16.95 -10.86 -2.85
N PHE A 241 -15.66 -11.13 -2.67
CA PHE A 241 -15.14 -11.39 -1.32
C PHE A 241 -15.17 -10.11 -0.50
N GLN A 242 -15.48 -10.24 0.79
CA GLN A 242 -15.71 -9.10 1.67
C GLN A 242 -14.45 -8.78 2.46
N PHE A 243 -13.84 -7.64 2.13
CA PHE A 243 -12.76 -7.02 2.90
C PHE A 243 -12.95 -5.51 2.86
N GLY A 244 -12.87 -4.87 4.03
CA GLY A 244 -13.23 -3.46 4.17
C GLY A 244 -12.29 -2.55 3.38
N PRO A 245 -10.99 -2.48 3.72
CA PRO A 245 -10.06 -1.57 3.04
C PRO A 245 -9.73 -1.97 1.60
N LEU A 246 -9.82 -1.03 0.65
CA LEU A 246 -9.65 -1.38 -0.76
C LEU A 246 -8.24 -1.91 -1.13
N PHE A 247 -7.20 -1.56 -0.36
CA PHE A 247 -5.83 -2.03 -0.62
C PHE A 247 -5.68 -3.56 -0.61
N GLY A 248 -6.54 -4.28 0.13
CA GLY A 248 -6.51 -5.75 0.17
C GLY A 248 -6.87 -6.38 -1.17
N HIS A 249 -7.64 -5.67 -2.01
CA HIS A 249 -7.97 -6.05 -3.37
C HIS A 249 -6.93 -5.58 -4.41
N GLN A 250 -5.86 -4.90 -3.97
CA GLN A 250 -4.91 -4.21 -4.87
C GLN A 250 -3.49 -4.76 -4.73
N PHE A 251 -2.98 -4.93 -3.51
CA PHE A 251 -1.54 -5.13 -3.30
C PHE A 251 -0.98 -6.38 -3.98
N SER A 252 -1.68 -7.51 -3.86
CA SER A 252 -1.22 -8.74 -4.52
C SER A 252 -1.23 -8.64 -6.05
N HIS A 253 -2.12 -7.83 -6.62
CA HIS A 253 -2.23 -7.60 -8.07
C HIS A 253 -1.10 -6.75 -8.65
N VAL A 254 -0.30 -6.08 -7.81
CA VAL A 254 0.86 -5.30 -8.26
C VAL A 254 1.90 -6.20 -8.92
N TRP A 255 2.06 -7.43 -8.42
CA TRP A 255 3.09 -8.37 -8.89
C TRP A 255 2.54 -9.61 -9.56
N VAL A 256 1.29 -9.98 -9.29
CA VAL A 256 0.67 -11.17 -9.88
C VAL A 256 -0.51 -10.77 -10.74
N ASP A 257 -0.45 -11.14 -12.01
CA ASP A 257 -1.58 -10.99 -12.91
C ASP A 257 -2.60 -12.11 -12.65
N PHE A 258 -3.68 -11.76 -11.95
CA PHE A 258 -4.74 -12.70 -11.63
C PHE A 258 -5.85 -12.81 -12.69
N ARG A 259 -5.70 -12.20 -13.87
CA ARG A 259 -6.70 -12.36 -14.95
C ARG A 259 -6.75 -13.83 -15.39
N GLY A 260 -7.95 -14.41 -15.36
CA GLY A 260 -8.15 -15.83 -15.63
C GLY A 260 -7.67 -16.79 -14.53
N VAL A 261 -7.10 -16.31 -13.44
CA VAL A 261 -6.64 -17.14 -12.32
C VAL A 261 -7.80 -17.39 -11.35
N ARG A 262 -8.11 -18.66 -11.11
CA ARG A 262 -9.20 -19.09 -10.25
C ARG A 262 -8.76 -20.23 -9.34
N ASP A 263 -9.10 -20.12 -8.07
CA ASP A 263 -9.11 -21.25 -7.14
C ASP A 263 -10.53 -21.84 -7.01
N ALA A 264 -10.74 -22.75 -6.07
CA ALA A 264 -12.05 -23.35 -5.84
C ALA A 264 -13.13 -22.32 -5.46
N SER A 265 -12.79 -21.35 -4.59
CA SER A 265 -13.73 -20.32 -4.13
C SER A 265 -14.11 -19.35 -5.26
N ALA A 266 -13.13 -18.84 -6.00
CA ALA A 266 -13.37 -17.96 -7.15
C ALA A 266 -14.11 -18.68 -8.29
N ALA A 267 -13.76 -19.95 -8.57
CA ALA A 267 -14.45 -20.76 -9.57
C ALA A 267 -15.92 -21.03 -9.18
N ALA A 268 -16.20 -21.33 -7.91
CA ALA A 268 -17.57 -21.49 -7.42
C ALA A 268 -18.40 -20.21 -7.54
N ALA A 269 -17.76 -19.04 -7.40
CA ALA A 269 -18.36 -17.74 -7.62
C ALA A 269 -18.48 -17.34 -9.11
N GLY A 270 -17.89 -18.11 -10.03
CA GLY A 270 -17.91 -17.85 -11.46
C GLY A 270 -17.03 -16.67 -11.90
N ILE A 271 -16.07 -16.23 -11.08
CA ILE A 271 -15.18 -15.09 -11.35
C ILE A 271 -13.71 -15.47 -11.24
N ASP A 272 -12.82 -14.58 -11.69
CA ASP A 272 -11.40 -14.58 -11.32
C ASP A 272 -11.11 -13.43 -10.33
N TYR A 273 -9.90 -13.37 -9.78
CA TYR A 273 -9.57 -12.33 -8.82
C TYR A 273 -9.45 -10.93 -9.43
N ALA A 274 -9.25 -10.80 -10.76
CA ALA A 274 -9.27 -9.49 -11.41
C ALA A 274 -10.70 -8.92 -11.45
N GLU A 275 -11.69 -9.76 -11.78
CA GLU A 275 -13.11 -9.42 -11.69
C GLU A 275 -13.54 -9.20 -10.23
N GLU A 276 -12.96 -9.94 -9.28
CA GLU A 276 -13.18 -9.72 -7.85
C GLU A 276 -12.78 -8.30 -7.41
N ALA A 277 -11.54 -7.89 -7.70
CA ALA A 277 -11.03 -6.56 -7.36
C ALA A 277 -11.83 -5.45 -8.06
N ARG A 278 -12.27 -5.69 -9.31
CA ARG A 278 -13.17 -4.79 -10.05
C ARG A 278 -14.50 -4.60 -9.31
N ARG A 279 -15.14 -5.69 -8.86
CA ARG A 279 -16.41 -5.63 -8.13
C ARG A 279 -16.27 -4.95 -6.77
N ALA A 280 -15.22 -5.26 -6.01
CA ALA A 280 -14.94 -4.59 -4.74
C ALA A 280 -14.76 -3.07 -4.93
N THR A 281 -14.07 -2.66 -6.01
CA THR A 281 -13.90 -1.24 -6.36
C THR A 281 -15.22 -0.57 -6.73
N LEU A 282 -16.04 -1.21 -7.59
CA LEU A 282 -17.36 -0.71 -7.96
C LEU A 282 -18.27 -0.54 -6.72
N ALA A 283 -18.19 -1.46 -5.77
CA ALA A 283 -18.95 -1.40 -4.52
C ALA A 283 -18.51 -0.20 -3.65
N HIS A 284 -17.20 0.02 -3.51
CA HIS A 284 -16.64 1.16 -2.79
C HIS A 284 -17.05 2.50 -3.39
N ARG A 285 -16.94 2.64 -4.72
CA ARG A 285 -17.38 3.86 -5.42
C ARG A 285 -18.89 4.09 -5.24
N SER A 286 -19.69 3.03 -5.26
CA SER A 286 -21.14 3.10 -5.05
C SER A 286 -21.51 3.48 -3.61
N TYR A 287 -20.78 2.95 -2.62
CA TYR A 287 -20.94 3.34 -1.21
C TYR A 287 -20.63 4.84 -1.01
N ALA A 288 -19.51 5.31 -1.55
CA ALA A 288 -19.14 6.73 -1.47
C ALA A 288 -20.17 7.63 -2.18
N GLN A 289 -20.71 7.20 -3.32
CA GLN A 289 -21.79 7.92 -4.00
C GLN A 289 -23.09 7.95 -3.19
N ALA A 290 -23.45 6.85 -2.52
CA ALA A 290 -24.62 6.79 -1.66
C ALA A 290 -24.46 7.66 -0.40
N ASN A 291 -23.22 7.83 0.07
CA ASN A 291 -22.84 8.71 1.18
C ASN A 291 -23.76 8.61 2.41
N PRO A 292 -23.94 7.42 3.01
CA PRO A 292 -24.88 7.25 4.14
C PRO A 292 -24.47 8.05 5.37
N GLY A 293 -23.18 8.39 5.53
CA GLY A 293 -22.67 9.25 6.59
C GLY A 293 -22.85 10.76 6.36
N ASN A 294 -23.42 11.14 5.21
CA ASN A 294 -23.60 12.53 4.77
C ASN A 294 -22.31 13.35 4.94
N TRP A 295 -21.18 12.78 4.51
CA TRP A 295 -19.87 13.41 4.55
C TRP A 295 -19.76 14.46 3.45
N LYS A 296 -19.12 15.59 3.77
CA LYS A 296 -18.89 16.64 2.80
C LYS A 296 -17.92 16.14 1.72
N GLY A 297 -18.27 16.41 0.46
CA GLY A 297 -17.41 16.18 -0.69
C GLY A 297 -17.60 14.84 -1.39
N TYR A 298 -18.06 13.80 -0.70
CA TYR A 298 -18.29 12.46 -1.26
C TYR A 298 -19.23 12.51 -2.47
N GLY A 299 -18.96 11.68 -3.47
CA GLY A 299 -19.77 11.61 -4.68
C GLY A 299 -19.23 10.66 -5.73
N PRO A 300 -19.80 10.68 -6.95
CA PRO A 300 -19.44 9.74 -8.02
C PRO A 300 -17.97 9.79 -8.45
N ASN A 301 -17.30 10.95 -8.28
CA ASN A 301 -15.90 11.21 -8.63
C ASN A 301 -15.06 11.67 -7.42
N ILE A 302 -15.60 11.65 -6.20
CA ILE A 302 -14.84 11.87 -4.97
C ILE A 302 -15.14 10.67 -4.08
N TRP A 303 -14.31 9.65 -4.22
CA TRP A 303 -14.42 8.36 -3.55
C TRP A 303 -13.03 7.75 -3.37
N GLY A 304 -12.92 6.75 -2.50
CA GLY A 304 -11.66 6.05 -2.22
C GLY A 304 -11.49 5.87 -0.72
N ILE A 305 -11.88 4.70 -0.21
CA ILE A 305 -11.81 4.39 1.22
C ILE A 305 -10.90 3.18 1.37
N SER A 306 -9.78 3.37 2.06
CA SER A 306 -8.78 2.34 2.36
C SER A 306 -7.99 2.77 3.59
N ALA A 307 -7.12 1.90 4.10
CA ALA A 307 -6.21 2.26 5.19
C ALA A 307 -5.36 3.48 4.79
N CYS A 308 -5.38 4.52 5.65
CA CYS A 308 -4.69 5.78 5.41
C CYS A 308 -4.59 6.61 6.71
N ASP A 309 -3.87 7.72 6.62
CA ASP A 309 -3.93 8.80 7.58
C ASP A 309 -5.29 9.49 7.63
N GLY A 310 -5.54 10.14 8.75
CA GLY A 310 -6.71 10.97 8.97
C GLY A 310 -6.37 12.17 9.85
N PRO A 311 -7.34 13.06 10.07
CA PRO A 311 -7.06 14.40 10.57
C PRO A 311 -6.69 14.46 12.07
N SER A 312 -7.35 13.67 12.93
CA SER A 312 -7.15 13.69 14.39
C SER A 312 -8.00 12.63 15.07
N ASP A 313 -7.57 12.14 16.24
CA ASP A 313 -8.41 11.35 17.15
C ASP A 313 -9.30 12.28 17.96
N ALA A 314 -10.52 12.55 17.46
CA ALA A 314 -11.41 13.52 18.08
C ALA A 314 -12.89 13.17 17.85
N VAL A 315 -13.74 13.58 18.79
CA VAL A 315 -15.19 13.54 18.61
C VAL A 315 -15.71 14.98 18.58
N LEU A 316 -16.16 15.42 17.41
CA LEU A 316 -16.58 16.79 17.16
C LEU A 316 -18.05 16.85 16.73
N THR A 317 -18.71 17.98 16.95
CA THR A 317 -20.02 18.23 16.35
C THR A 317 -19.82 19.10 15.11
N VAL A 318 -20.09 18.54 13.93
CA VAL A 318 -19.98 19.23 12.64
C VAL A 318 -21.37 19.27 12.02
N ASP A 319 -21.85 20.47 11.68
CA ASP A 319 -23.20 20.69 11.13
C ASP A 319 -24.32 20.05 11.97
N GLY A 320 -24.19 20.11 13.31
CA GLY A 320 -25.15 19.54 14.26
C GLY A 320 -25.06 18.02 14.44
N VAL A 321 -24.14 17.34 13.75
CA VAL A 321 -23.93 15.89 13.84
C VAL A 321 -22.67 15.59 14.63
N ARG A 322 -22.77 14.75 15.67
CA ARG A 322 -21.62 14.25 16.42
C ARG A 322 -20.88 13.21 15.57
N ARG A 323 -19.60 13.45 15.28
CA ARG A 323 -18.75 12.64 14.41
C ARG A 323 -17.45 12.27 15.12
N THR A 324 -16.99 11.05 14.90
CA THR A 324 -15.67 10.59 15.33
C THR A 324 -14.73 10.67 14.15
N PHE A 325 -13.58 11.29 14.35
CA PHE A 325 -12.46 11.31 13.43
C PHE A 325 -11.32 10.51 14.02
N LEU A 326 -10.53 9.89 13.15
CA LEU A 326 -9.39 9.07 13.53
C LEU A 326 -8.12 9.65 12.91
N THR A 327 -6.98 9.40 13.54
CA THR A 327 -5.67 9.55 12.88
C THR A 327 -5.50 8.42 11.85
N TYR A 328 -4.53 7.53 12.02
CA TYR A 328 -4.40 6.37 11.16
C TYR A 328 -5.51 5.35 11.46
N ALA A 329 -6.17 4.85 10.41
CA ALA A 329 -7.19 3.82 10.56
C ALA A 329 -7.26 2.95 9.30
N ALA A 330 -7.59 1.66 9.50
CA ALA A 330 -7.89 0.72 8.42
C ALA A 330 -9.32 0.98 7.87
N ARG A 331 -9.52 2.16 7.26
CA ARG A 331 -10.82 2.57 6.71
C ARG A 331 -11.22 1.66 5.55
N GLY A 332 -12.52 1.46 5.39
CA GLY A 332 -13.03 0.57 4.36
C GLY A 332 -14.53 0.37 4.44
N ALA A 333 -15.12 -0.17 3.36
CA ALA A 333 -16.54 -0.43 3.28
C ALA A 333 -16.84 -1.76 2.59
N ALA A 334 -17.33 -2.74 3.36
CA ALA A 334 -17.80 -4.03 2.88
C ALA A 334 -19.00 -4.52 3.70
N ALA A 335 -19.65 -5.60 3.26
CA ALA A 335 -20.80 -6.17 3.97
C ALA A 335 -20.45 -6.72 5.37
N ASN A 336 -19.20 -7.10 5.61
CA ASN A 336 -18.72 -7.60 6.90
C ASN A 336 -18.21 -6.50 7.85
N GLY A 337 -18.19 -5.24 7.42
CA GLY A 337 -17.76 -4.13 8.26
C GLY A 337 -17.54 -2.84 7.47
N ILE A 338 -17.87 -1.72 8.10
CA ILE A 338 -17.65 -0.38 7.55
C ILE A 338 -16.93 0.45 8.62
N LEU A 339 -15.79 1.00 8.24
CA LEU A 339 -15.10 2.03 9.00
C LEU A 339 -14.88 3.23 8.08
N ASP A 340 -15.74 4.25 8.25
CA ASP A 340 -15.74 5.48 7.47
C ASP A 340 -15.94 6.68 8.40
N ASP A 341 -14.95 7.56 8.45
CA ASP A 341 -14.96 8.82 9.20
C ASP A 341 -14.96 10.06 8.28
N GLY A 342 -15.32 9.87 7.01
CA GLY A 342 -15.35 10.93 5.99
C GLY A 342 -14.00 11.21 5.33
N THR A 343 -12.97 10.42 5.63
CA THR A 343 -11.64 10.56 5.05
C THR A 343 -11.50 9.73 3.78
N ILE A 344 -11.09 10.39 2.69
CA ILE A 344 -10.81 9.78 1.39
C ILE A 344 -9.30 9.69 1.18
N THR A 345 -8.83 8.55 0.65
CA THR A 345 -7.46 8.36 0.19
C THR A 345 -7.39 8.20 -1.34
N PRO A 346 -6.60 9.03 -2.05
CA PRO A 346 -6.41 8.89 -3.49
C PRO A 346 -5.82 7.54 -3.92
N ASN A 347 -5.06 6.87 -3.06
CA ASN A 347 -4.47 5.55 -3.35
C ASN A 347 -5.55 4.50 -3.67
N ALA A 348 -6.72 4.56 -3.02
CA ALA A 348 -7.82 3.64 -3.32
C ALA A 348 -8.28 3.76 -4.78
N ALA A 349 -8.43 4.98 -5.32
CA ALA A 349 -8.80 5.16 -6.72
C ALA A 349 -7.63 4.81 -7.66
N ALA A 350 -6.41 5.24 -7.34
CA ALA A 350 -5.21 5.02 -8.16
C ALA A 350 -4.83 3.54 -8.29
N GLY A 351 -4.80 2.81 -7.18
CA GLY A 351 -4.53 1.38 -7.15
C GLY A 351 -5.56 0.55 -7.93
N SER A 352 -6.74 1.11 -8.19
CA SER A 352 -7.80 0.45 -8.97
C SER A 352 -7.84 0.84 -10.45
N LEU A 353 -6.91 1.67 -10.95
CA LEU A 353 -6.80 1.97 -12.39
C LEU A 353 -6.77 0.73 -13.29
N PRO A 354 -6.07 -0.38 -12.95
CA PRO A 354 -6.07 -1.60 -13.76
C PRO A 354 -7.42 -2.32 -13.83
N PHE A 355 -8.32 -2.10 -12.85
CA PHE A 355 -9.59 -2.82 -12.74
C PHE A 355 -10.77 -2.00 -13.23
N THR A 356 -10.78 -0.69 -12.96
CA THR A 356 -11.91 0.21 -13.24
C THR A 356 -11.44 1.58 -13.73
N PRO A 357 -10.68 1.66 -14.85
CA PRO A 357 -10.15 2.93 -15.35
C PRO A 357 -11.27 3.96 -15.60
N GLU A 358 -12.46 3.52 -15.99
CA GLU A 358 -13.62 4.35 -16.30
C GLU A 358 -14.23 5.08 -15.09
N ILE A 359 -13.92 4.68 -13.85
CA ILE A 359 -14.33 5.41 -12.62
C ILE A 359 -13.16 5.88 -11.76
N SER A 360 -11.99 5.23 -11.87
CA SER A 360 -10.78 5.61 -11.13
C SER A 360 -10.15 6.87 -11.71
N LEU A 361 -9.99 6.93 -13.03
CA LEU A 361 -9.34 8.08 -13.68
C LEU A 361 -10.14 9.38 -13.50
N PRO A 362 -11.47 9.41 -13.72
CA PRO A 362 -12.26 10.61 -13.45
C PRO A 362 -12.21 11.05 -11.99
N ALA A 363 -12.11 10.12 -11.04
CA ALA A 363 -12.02 10.46 -9.62
C ALA A 363 -10.70 11.14 -9.26
N LEU A 364 -9.58 10.62 -9.76
CA LEU A 364 -8.27 11.24 -9.58
C LEU A 364 -8.20 12.62 -10.25
N GLN A 365 -8.71 12.75 -11.48
CA GLN A 365 -8.77 14.04 -12.17
C GLN A 365 -9.63 15.05 -11.38
N GLU A 366 -10.78 14.64 -10.86
CA GLU A 366 -11.65 15.50 -10.05
C GLU A 366 -10.99 15.90 -8.73
N MET A 367 -10.32 14.99 -8.03
CA MET A 367 -9.53 15.30 -6.84
C MET A 367 -8.47 16.37 -7.15
N ARG A 368 -7.71 16.20 -8.22
CA ARG A 368 -6.71 17.19 -8.63
C ARG A 368 -7.35 18.52 -9.04
N ARG A 369 -8.44 18.49 -9.82
CA ARG A 369 -9.15 19.70 -10.27
C ARG A 369 -9.68 20.51 -9.09
N ARG A 370 -10.24 19.83 -8.09
CA ARG A 370 -10.87 20.45 -6.92
C ARG A 370 -9.87 20.95 -5.89
N PHE A 371 -8.83 20.17 -5.59
CA PHE A 371 -7.92 20.46 -4.49
C PHE A 371 -6.56 21.03 -4.93
N GLY A 372 -6.22 20.92 -6.23
CA GLY A 372 -4.98 21.45 -6.79
C GLY A 372 -3.75 21.03 -5.99
N ASP A 373 -2.84 21.97 -5.77
CA ASP A 373 -1.57 21.72 -5.08
C ASP A 373 -1.73 21.39 -3.58
N ASN A 374 -2.92 21.61 -2.99
CA ASN A 374 -3.19 21.22 -1.59
C ASN A 374 -3.29 19.70 -1.43
N LEU A 375 -3.62 18.97 -2.50
CA LEU A 375 -3.70 17.51 -2.49
C LEU A 375 -2.74 16.87 -3.49
N PHE A 376 -2.47 17.50 -4.64
CA PHE A 376 -1.59 16.97 -5.69
C PHE A 376 -0.31 17.81 -5.81
N SER A 377 0.72 17.45 -5.05
CA SER A 377 1.93 18.23 -4.84
C SER A 377 3.17 17.54 -5.46
N LYS A 378 4.35 17.76 -4.86
CA LYS A 378 5.66 17.33 -5.37
C LYS A 378 5.71 15.85 -5.77
N TYR A 379 5.14 14.97 -4.94
CA TYR A 379 5.19 13.51 -5.12
C TYR A 379 3.87 12.90 -5.58
N GLY A 380 3.01 13.71 -6.20
CA GLY A 380 1.68 13.29 -6.62
C GLY A 380 0.67 13.60 -5.52
N PHE A 381 -0.31 12.72 -5.34
CA PHE A 381 -1.32 12.90 -4.30
C PHE A 381 -0.72 12.75 -2.89
N LEU A 382 -1.16 13.59 -1.94
CA LEU A 382 -0.99 13.33 -0.51
C LEU A 382 -1.84 12.12 -0.10
N ASP A 383 -1.56 11.57 1.09
CA ASP A 383 -2.12 10.29 1.53
C ASP A 383 -3.66 10.30 1.65
N ALA A 384 -4.23 11.38 2.20
CA ALA A 384 -5.66 11.48 2.43
C ALA A 384 -6.16 12.93 2.58
N PHE A 385 -7.48 13.10 2.51
CA PHE A 385 -8.18 14.35 2.83
C PHE A 385 -9.55 14.08 3.44
N ASN A 386 -10.04 15.04 4.24
CA ASN A 386 -11.37 14.99 4.84
C ASN A 386 -11.98 16.39 4.82
N GLU A 387 -12.95 16.65 3.94
CA GLU A 387 -13.59 17.97 3.83
C GLU A 387 -14.62 18.24 4.93
N THR A 388 -15.03 17.21 5.67
CA THR A 388 -15.96 17.35 6.81
C THR A 388 -15.23 17.80 8.06
N PHE A 389 -13.94 17.49 8.20
CA PHE A 389 -13.15 17.90 9.36
C PHE A 389 -13.00 19.43 9.40
N PRO A 390 -13.35 20.09 10.53
CA PRO A 390 -13.19 21.53 10.67
C PRO A 390 -11.69 21.86 10.79
N ALA A 391 -11.20 22.68 9.84
CA ALA A 391 -9.81 23.14 9.80
C ALA A 391 -9.44 24.07 10.96
#